data_AF-A0A2W1EU56-F1
#
_entry.id   AF-A0A2W1EU56-F1
#
_cell.length_a   1.000
_cell.length_b   1.000
_cell.length_c   1.000
_cell.angle_alpha   90.00
_cell.angle_beta   90.00
_cell.angle_gamma   90.00
#
_symmetry.space_group_name_H-M   'P 1'
#
loop_
_entity.id
_entity.type
_entity.pdbx_description
1 polymer ?
#
loop_
_entity_poly.entity_id
_entity_poly.type
_entity_poly.pdbx_seq_one_letter_code
_entity_poly.pdbx_strand_id
1 'polypeptide(L)'
;MVQNALLPKPLPADVLSVGQLLTDPLHPERDSFYPDKAHSEVDDLNDFHIQLRYKDIYSVDNEGRFMANYGAKFDLGRIYRQPNLITVKAEQMVQCTSQSPSKAFQAVCGDAEARVWMAEQIQAGKPLHIVLGLTELKNATFKRAKLRDAGASNRINEMPIEQDAKVPMPLRGRGQAHLGGIGSEPTISGVFGMDVRRVAARITVPEEPHRLEDIGYRWYYYDVPGSNNKEQLMVGLGEKLKANDLRLMLDLTEEDVQGNLDAISKLSLDAMSATSSPMLKPSTPMLRGRSPSPHPAMLRA
;
A
#
# COMPACT_ATOMS: atom_id res chain seq x y z
N MET A 1 -3.30 -7.03 -20.52
CA MET A 1 -2.35 -7.10 -19.40
C MET A 1 -3.17 -6.97 -18.13
N VAL A 2 -3.23 -7.99 -17.28
CA VAL A 2 -3.99 -7.92 -16.02
C VAL A 2 -3.18 -7.04 -15.08
N GLN A 3 -3.77 -5.92 -14.65
CA GLN A 3 -3.10 -5.00 -13.74
C GLN A 3 -3.36 -5.45 -12.31
N ASN A 4 -2.28 -5.70 -11.56
CA ASN A 4 -2.34 -5.95 -10.13
C ASN A 4 -2.80 -4.69 -9.39
N ALA A 5 -3.53 -4.85 -8.28
CA ALA A 5 -3.97 -3.71 -7.50
C ALA A 5 -2.76 -3.06 -6.82
N LEU A 6 -2.64 -1.74 -6.97
CA LEU A 6 -1.55 -0.96 -6.37
C LEU A 6 -1.69 -0.98 -4.84
N LEU A 7 -0.62 -1.39 -4.16
CA LEU A 7 -0.56 -1.36 -2.71
C LEU A 7 -0.37 0.08 -2.22
N PRO A 8 -1.00 0.48 -1.09
CA PRO A 8 -0.83 1.82 -0.55
C PRO A 8 0.61 2.07 -0.09
N LYS A 9 1.28 1.05 0.44
CA LYS A 9 2.71 1.04 0.81
C LYS A 9 3.33 -0.24 0.25
N PRO A 10 4.60 -0.21 -0.18
CA PRO A 10 5.25 -1.41 -0.67
C PRO A 10 5.44 -2.42 0.47
N LEU A 11 5.34 -3.71 0.15
CA LEU A 11 5.65 -4.80 1.08
C LEU A 11 7.04 -5.39 0.76
N PRO A 12 7.75 -5.97 1.73
CA PRO A 12 8.98 -6.69 1.45
C PRO A 12 8.71 -7.88 0.51
N ALA A 13 9.63 -8.14 -0.42
CA ALA A 13 9.45 -9.16 -1.47
C ALA A 13 9.47 -10.61 -0.94
N ASP A 14 10.03 -10.82 0.24
CA ASP A 14 10.19 -12.13 0.88
C ASP A 14 8.96 -12.59 1.69
N VAL A 15 7.97 -11.73 1.88
CA VAL A 15 6.83 -12.00 2.77
C VAL A 15 5.62 -12.59 2.02
N LEU A 16 5.58 -12.43 0.71
CA LEU A 16 4.44 -12.82 -0.11
C LEU A 16 4.84 -13.74 -1.26
N SER A 17 4.04 -14.80 -1.44
CA SER A 17 4.14 -15.72 -2.56
C SER A 17 2.79 -15.90 -3.25
N VAL A 18 2.80 -16.17 -4.56
CA VAL A 18 1.57 -16.55 -5.27
C VAL A 18 1.07 -17.90 -4.77
N GLY A 19 -0.23 -18.02 -4.53
CA GLY A 19 -0.85 -19.20 -3.91
C GLY A 19 -0.99 -19.10 -2.39
N GLN A 20 -0.38 -18.10 -1.74
CA GLN A 20 -0.48 -17.92 -0.30
C GLN A 20 -1.88 -17.48 0.12
N LEU A 21 -2.38 -18.06 1.20
CA LEU A 21 -3.62 -17.68 1.86
C LEU A 21 -3.31 -16.68 2.99
N LEU A 22 -4.12 -15.63 3.10
CA LEU A 22 -3.94 -14.53 4.04
C LEU A 22 -5.25 -14.23 4.75
N THR A 23 -5.19 -13.80 6.01
CA THR A 23 -6.35 -13.16 6.63
C THR A 23 -6.37 -11.66 6.36
N ASP A 24 -5.21 -11.01 6.45
CA ASP A 24 -4.99 -9.60 6.15
C ASP A 24 -3.95 -9.44 5.01
N PRO A 25 -4.36 -8.95 3.82
CA PRO A 25 -3.46 -8.72 2.69
C PRO A 25 -2.35 -7.70 2.93
N LEU A 26 -2.53 -6.77 3.87
CA LEU A 26 -1.54 -5.71 4.15
C LEU A 26 -0.55 -6.12 5.25
N HIS A 27 -0.91 -7.12 6.05
CA HIS A 27 -0.12 -7.68 7.15
C HIS A 27 0.05 -9.19 7.03
N PRO A 28 0.65 -9.68 5.92
CA PRO A 28 0.86 -11.11 5.69
C PRO A 28 1.69 -11.84 6.75
N GLU A 29 2.45 -11.11 7.57
CA GLU A 29 3.22 -11.65 8.68
C GLU A 29 2.38 -12.10 9.90
N ARG A 30 1.12 -11.67 9.99
CA ARG A 30 0.27 -11.95 11.15
C ARG A 30 -0.29 -13.36 11.10
N ASP A 31 -1.06 -13.64 10.05
CA ASP A 31 -1.80 -14.88 9.87
C ASP A 31 -1.86 -15.19 8.37
N SER A 32 -0.91 -16.02 7.92
CA SER A 32 -0.85 -16.51 6.56
C SER A 32 -0.52 -18.00 6.53
N PHE A 33 -0.89 -18.63 5.42
CA PHE A 33 -0.61 -20.04 5.16
C PHE A 33 -0.08 -20.19 3.73
N TYR A 34 1.04 -20.89 3.60
CA TYR A 34 1.62 -21.23 2.32
C TYR A 34 1.47 -22.74 2.07
N PRO A 35 0.83 -23.16 0.97
CA PRO A 35 0.54 -24.57 0.71
C PRO A 35 1.77 -25.29 0.13
N ASP A 36 2.59 -25.88 1.00
CA ASP A 36 3.83 -26.58 0.62
C ASP A 36 3.62 -27.76 -0.35
N LYS A 37 2.46 -28.41 -0.37
CA LYS A 37 2.22 -29.55 -1.28
C LYS A 37 1.72 -29.11 -2.66
N ALA A 38 1.01 -27.98 -2.71
CA ALA A 38 0.39 -27.48 -3.93
C ALA A 38 1.22 -26.39 -4.62
N HIS A 39 2.31 -25.92 -4.02
CA HIS A 39 3.05 -24.78 -4.55
C HIS A 39 3.57 -25.01 -5.97
N SER A 40 4.06 -26.21 -6.28
CA SER A 40 4.61 -26.52 -7.61
C SER A 40 3.54 -26.45 -8.70
N GLU A 41 2.34 -26.97 -8.42
CA GLU A 41 1.20 -26.89 -9.34
C GLU A 41 0.74 -25.43 -9.52
N VAL A 42 0.77 -24.62 -8.46
CA VAL A 42 0.47 -23.19 -8.55
C VAL A 42 1.53 -22.45 -9.37
N ASP A 43 2.82 -22.77 -9.17
CA ASP A 43 3.94 -22.17 -9.88
C ASP A 43 3.90 -22.45 -11.39
N ASP A 44 3.52 -23.67 -11.78
CA ASP A 44 3.33 -24.06 -13.18
C ASP A 44 2.20 -23.27 -13.88
N LEU A 45 1.27 -22.70 -13.11
CA LEU A 45 0.17 -21.87 -13.60
C LEU A 45 0.51 -20.38 -13.66
N ASN A 46 1.70 -19.98 -13.22
CA ASN A 46 2.13 -18.59 -13.17
C ASN A 46 2.77 -18.14 -14.48
N ASP A 47 2.44 -16.92 -14.90
CA ASP A 47 3.14 -16.20 -15.97
C ASP A 47 4.05 -15.12 -15.38
N PHE A 48 5.22 -14.97 -15.97
CA PHE A 48 6.22 -14.01 -15.54
C PHE A 48 6.46 -12.97 -16.63
N HIS A 49 6.24 -11.72 -16.26
CA HIS A 49 6.55 -10.57 -17.10
C HIS A 49 7.66 -9.74 -16.46
N ILE A 50 8.80 -9.64 -17.14
CA ILE A 50 9.95 -8.87 -16.67
C ILE A 50 10.13 -7.66 -17.57
N GLN A 51 10.17 -6.47 -16.96
CA GLN A 51 10.50 -5.22 -17.64
C GLN A 51 11.74 -4.60 -17.03
N LEU A 52 12.77 -4.39 -17.85
CA LEU A 52 13.98 -3.68 -17.45
C LEU A 52 13.81 -2.17 -17.60
N ARG A 53 14.48 -1.40 -16.76
CA ARG A 53 14.45 0.09 -16.73
C ARG A 53 13.02 0.61 -16.65
N TYR A 54 12.28 0.09 -15.69
CA TYR A 54 10.91 0.46 -15.43
C TYR A 54 10.80 1.94 -15.04
N LYS A 55 9.81 2.64 -15.59
CA LYS A 55 9.56 4.06 -15.29
C LYS A 55 8.09 4.38 -15.50
N ASP A 56 7.41 4.76 -14.42
CA ASP A 56 6.00 5.17 -14.42
C ASP A 56 5.78 6.36 -13.49
N ILE A 57 4.59 6.97 -13.57
CA ILE A 57 4.17 8.07 -12.71
C ILE A 57 3.04 7.64 -11.81
N TYR A 58 3.18 8.03 -10.55
CA TYR A 58 2.26 7.71 -9.49
C TYR A 58 1.80 9.00 -8.81
N SER A 59 0.58 9.00 -8.29
CA SER A 59 0.16 9.98 -7.28
C SER A 59 0.35 9.40 -5.90
N VAL A 60 0.66 10.26 -4.93
CA VAL A 60 0.73 9.91 -3.51
C VAL A 60 -0.14 10.85 -2.69
N ASP A 61 -0.63 10.37 -1.55
CA ASP A 61 -1.34 11.23 -0.59
C ASP A 61 -0.39 12.06 0.27
N ASN A 62 -0.95 12.78 1.25
CA ASN A 62 -0.20 13.60 2.20
C ASN A 62 0.57 12.78 3.26
N GLU A 63 0.47 11.46 3.21
CA GLU A 63 1.18 10.52 4.08
C GLU A 63 2.25 9.72 3.32
N GLY A 64 2.33 9.90 2.00
CA GLY A 64 3.24 9.18 1.12
C GLY A 64 2.68 7.83 0.65
N ARG A 65 1.38 7.54 0.79
CA ARG A 65 0.76 6.31 0.30
C ARG A 65 0.40 6.45 -1.19
N PHE A 66 0.60 5.39 -1.97
CA PHE A 66 0.43 5.38 -3.43
C PHE A 66 -1.02 5.42 -3.90
N MET A 67 -1.54 6.54 -4.38
CA MET A 67 -2.95 6.74 -4.76
C MET A 67 -3.34 6.06 -6.08
N ALA A 68 -2.60 6.33 -7.13
CA ALA A 68 -2.86 5.75 -8.44
C ALA A 68 -1.56 5.61 -9.25
N ASN A 69 -1.54 4.65 -10.16
CA ASN A 69 -0.52 4.53 -11.21
C ASN A 69 -1.12 5.03 -12.54
N TYR A 70 -0.45 5.97 -13.19
CA TYR A 70 -0.85 6.54 -14.49
C TYR A 70 -0.11 5.95 -15.68
N GLY A 71 0.90 5.12 -15.45
CA GLY A 71 1.74 4.49 -16.46
C GLY A 71 2.74 5.46 -17.12
N ALA A 72 3.61 4.90 -17.96
CA ALA A 72 4.61 5.66 -18.72
C ALA A 72 3.98 6.58 -19.78
N LYS A 73 2.84 6.18 -20.36
CA LYS A 73 2.05 6.94 -21.33
C LYS A 73 0.78 7.44 -20.64
N PHE A 74 0.94 8.42 -19.76
CA PHE A 74 -0.16 8.98 -19.00
C PHE A 74 -1.02 9.94 -19.82
N ASP A 75 -2.29 10.03 -19.44
CA ASP A 75 -3.23 11.02 -19.98
C ASP A 75 -3.22 12.28 -19.11
N LEU A 76 -2.94 13.44 -19.74
CA LEU A 76 -2.93 14.76 -19.09
C LEU A 76 -4.22 15.04 -18.33
N GLY A 77 -5.37 14.62 -18.88
CA GLY A 77 -6.67 14.87 -18.26
C GLY A 77 -6.79 14.24 -16.85
N ARG A 78 -6.09 13.11 -16.62
CA ARG A 78 -6.11 12.39 -15.34
C ARG A 78 -5.09 12.91 -14.34
N ILE A 79 -3.95 13.40 -14.82
CA ILE A 79 -2.83 13.84 -13.98
C ILE A 79 -2.94 15.31 -13.58
N TYR A 80 -3.54 16.17 -14.42
CA TYR A 80 -3.56 17.63 -14.22
C TYR A 80 -4.11 18.06 -12.86
N ARG A 81 -5.04 17.30 -12.28
CA ARG A 81 -5.72 17.61 -11.01
C ARG A 81 -5.08 16.98 -9.79
N GLN A 82 -3.98 16.24 -9.96
CA GLN A 82 -3.44 15.39 -8.90
C GLN A 82 -2.37 16.15 -8.13
N PRO A 83 -2.60 16.45 -6.84
CA PRO A 83 -1.52 16.90 -5.98
C PRO A 83 -0.53 15.75 -5.81
N ASN A 84 0.74 16.08 -5.62
CA ASN A 84 1.79 15.13 -5.24
C ASN A 84 2.02 13.96 -6.22
N LEU A 85 2.57 14.28 -7.38
CA LEU A 85 3.04 13.27 -8.33
C LEU A 85 4.49 12.89 -8.05
N ILE A 86 4.79 11.61 -8.21
CA ILE A 86 6.15 11.08 -8.17
C ILE A 86 6.41 10.23 -9.41
N THR A 87 7.61 10.35 -9.94
CA THR A 87 8.15 9.42 -10.92
C THR A 87 8.85 8.29 -10.16
N VAL A 88 8.44 7.05 -10.43
CA VAL A 88 9.10 5.85 -9.91
C VAL A 88 9.95 5.27 -11.03
N LYS A 89 11.25 5.11 -10.77
CA LYS A 89 12.18 4.43 -11.68
C LYS A 89 12.77 3.23 -10.99
N ALA A 90 12.70 2.06 -11.61
CA ALA A 90 13.29 0.85 -11.06
C ALA A 90 14.19 0.19 -12.11
N GLU A 91 15.21 -0.52 -11.63
CA GLU A 91 16.08 -1.29 -12.50
C GLU A 91 15.29 -2.39 -13.21
N GLN A 92 14.41 -3.05 -12.46
CA GLN A 92 13.61 -4.18 -12.92
C GLN A 92 12.23 -4.12 -12.29
N MET A 93 11.20 -4.34 -13.09
CA MET A 93 9.86 -4.76 -12.65
C MET A 93 9.70 -6.23 -12.96
N VAL A 94 9.25 -7.01 -11.98
CA VAL A 94 8.87 -8.42 -12.15
C VAL A 94 7.40 -8.53 -11.78
N GLN A 95 6.58 -8.95 -12.72
CA GLN A 95 5.19 -9.26 -12.48
C GLN A 95 5.01 -10.77 -12.60
N CYS A 96 4.56 -11.39 -11.51
CA CYS A 96 4.12 -12.78 -11.48
C CYS A 96 2.59 -12.77 -11.40
N THR A 97 1.88 -13.50 -12.25
CA THR A 97 0.41 -13.56 -12.18
C THR A 97 -0.08 -14.92 -12.63
N SER A 98 -1.02 -15.50 -11.89
CA SER A 98 -1.63 -16.76 -12.26
C SER A 98 -2.46 -16.59 -13.54
N GLN A 99 -2.16 -17.38 -14.58
CA GLN A 99 -2.91 -17.40 -15.84
C GLN A 99 -4.33 -17.91 -15.64
N SER A 100 -4.51 -18.82 -14.67
CA SER A 100 -5.79 -19.45 -14.35
C SER A 100 -6.08 -19.35 -12.84
N PRO A 101 -6.57 -18.18 -12.36
CA PRO A 101 -6.86 -17.91 -10.95
C PRO A 101 -7.69 -19.02 -10.27
N SER A 102 -8.71 -19.53 -10.97
CA SER A 102 -9.56 -20.61 -10.46
C SER A 102 -8.84 -21.95 -10.34
N LYS A 103 -7.90 -22.27 -11.25
CA LYS A 103 -7.15 -23.53 -11.18
C LYS A 103 -6.09 -23.46 -10.08
N ALA A 104 -5.38 -22.34 -9.97
CA ALA A 104 -4.43 -22.12 -8.89
C ALA A 104 -5.13 -22.21 -7.53
N PHE A 105 -6.28 -21.57 -7.36
CA PHE A 105 -7.06 -21.70 -6.13
C PHE A 105 -7.55 -23.13 -5.86
N GLN A 106 -7.97 -23.86 -6.90
CA GLN A 106 -8.36 -25.25 -6.77
C GLN A 106 -7.19 -26.15 -6.34
N ALA A 107 -5.99 -25.90 -6.84
CA ALA A 107 -4.77 -26.60 -6.42
C ALA A 107 -4.48 -26.36 -4.94
N VAL A 108 -4.56 -25.10 -4.48
CA VAL A 108 -4.42 -24.75 -3.06
C VAL A 108 -5.47 -25.46 -2.21
N CYS A 109 -6.73 -25.49 -2.63
CA CYS A 109 -7.80 -26.20 -1.92
C CYS A 109 -7.66 -27.73 -1.99
N GLY A 110 -6.87 -28.25 -2.93
CA GLY A 110 -6.50 -29.66 -3.01
C GLY A 110 -5.64 -30.10 -1.81
N ASP A 111 -4.85 -29.18 -1.25
CA ASP A 111 -4.04 -29.42 -0.06
C ASP A 111 -4.92 -29.54 1.19
N ALA A 112 -4.79 -30.67 1.89
CA ALA A 112 -5.54 -30.93 3.11
C ALA A 112 -5.18 -29.94 4.23
N GLU A 113 -3.92 -29.49 4.31
CA GLU A 113 -3.47 -28.56 5.34
C GLU A 113 -4.06 -27.16 5.12
N ALA A 114 -4.13 -26.72 3.87
CA ALA A 114 -4.81 -25.47 3.51
C ALA A 114 -6.30 -25.50 3.90
N ARG A 115 -6.98 -26.64 3.70
CA ARG A 115 -8.39 -26.81 4.10
C ARG A 115 -8.58 -26.73 5.61
N VAL A 116 -7.70 -27.36 6.38
CA VAL A 116 -7.72 -27.29 7.85
C VAL A 116 -7.50 -25.85 8.31
N TRP A 117 -6.48 -25.18 7.78
CA TRP A 117 -6.19 -23.79 8.12
C TRP A 117 -7.37 -22.86 7.81
N MET A 118 -7.99 -22.99 6.62
CA MET A 118 -9.17 -22.20 6.26
C MET A 118 -10.32 -22.44 7.26
N ALA A 119 -10.60 -23.69 7.61
CA ALA A 119 -11.65 -24.03 8.57
C ALA A 119 -11.39 -23.39 9.96
N GLU A 120 -10.15 -23.42 10.44
CA GLU A 120 -9.76 -22.78 11.71
C GLU A 120 -9.96 -21.26 11.68
N GLN A 121 -9.55 -20.59 10.60
CA GLN A 121 -9.70 -19.13 10.48
C GLN A 121 -11.18 -18.70 10.41
N ILE A 122 -12.03 -19.51 9.77
CA ILE A 122 -13.47 -19.25 9.70
C ILE A 122 -14.15 -19.44 11.06
N GLN A 123 -13.74 -20.46 11.81
CA GLN A 123 -14.20 -20.63 13.19
C GLN A 123 -13.78 -19.45 14.08
N ALA A 124 -12.61 -18.86 13.81
CA ALA A 124 -12.15 -17.64 14.45
C ALA A 124 -12.83 -16.35 13.91
N GLY A 125 -13.72 -16.45 12.92
CA GLY A 125 -14.43 -15.32 12.32
C GLY A 125 -13.54 -14.36 11.52
N LYS A 126 -12.34 -14.81 11.09
CA LYS A 126 -11.42 -13.98 10.32
C LYS A 126 -11.74 -14.02 8.82
N PRO A 127 -11.58 -12.90 8.10
CA PRO A 127 -11.71 -12.89 6.64
C PRO A 127 -10.59 -13.71 6.00
N LEU A 128 -10.84 -14.23 4.80
CA LEU A 128 -9.87 -15.02 4.03
C LEU A 128 -9.61 -14.39 2.66
N HIS A 129 -8.35 -14.48 2.25
CA HIS A 129 -7.86 -13.96 0.98
C HIS A 129 -6.84 -14.91 0.38
N ILE A 130 -6.69 -14.88 -0.95
CA ILE A 130 -5.60 -15.57 -1.66
C ILE A 130 -4.84 -14.61 -2.56
N VAL A 131 -3.52 -14.76 -2.60
CA VAL A 131 -2.61 -14.07 -3.52
C VAL A 131 -2.52 -14.83 -4.83
N LEU A 132 -2.89 -14.20 -5.94
CA LEU A 132 -2.86 -14.79 -7.29
C LEU A 132 -1.97 -14.01 -8.25
N GLY A 133 -1.27 -13.00 -7.76
CA GLY A 133 -0.29 -12.25 -8.55
C GLY A 133 0.42 -11.19 -7.73
N LEU A 134 1.65 -10.88 -8.11
CA LEU A 134 2.53 -9.93 -7.46
C LEU A 134 3.21 -9.04 -8.52
N THR A 135 3.46 -7.78 -8.17
CA THR A 135 4.26 -6.85 -8.95
C THR A 135 5.37 -6.32 -8.05
N GLU A 136 6.59 -6.77 -8.32
CA GLU A 136 7.79 -6.37 -7.62
C GLU A 136 8.58 -5.34 -8.41
N LEU A 137 9.11 -4.34 -7.72
CA LEU A 137 10.09 -3.41 -8.26
C LEU A 137 11.42 -3.60 -7.52
N LYS A 138 12.52 -3.70 -8.27
CA LYS A 138 13.88 -3.79 -7.72
C LYS A 138 14.62 -2.48 -7.92
N ASN A 139 15.26 -2.02 -6.85
CA ASN A 139 16.05 -0.78 -6.80
C ASN A 139 15.23 0.44 -7.28
N ALA A 140 13.99 0.56 -6.80
CA ALA A 140 13.12 1.67 -7.12
C ALA A 140 13.62 2.98 -6.48
N THR A 141 13.74 4.01 -7.30
CA THR A 141 14.08 5.39 -6.92
C THR A 141 12.87 6.28 -7.19
N PHE A 142 12.74 7.32 -6.38
CA PHE A 142 11.61 8.22 -6.40
C PHE A 142 12.08 9.64 -6.73
N LYS A 143 11.41 10.29 -7.67
CA LYS A 143 11.63 11.71 -8.00
C LYS A 143 10.31 12.46 -7.98
N ARG A 144 10.31 13.71 -7.52
CA ARG A 144 9.12 14.53 -7.58
C ARG A 144 8.81 14.84 -9.03
N ALA A 145 7.58 14.58 -9.45
CA ALA A 145 7.10 14.91 -10.78
C ALA A 145 6.26 16.19 -10.72
N LYS A 146 6.59 17.18 -11.55
CA LYS A 146 5.74 18.34 -11.80
C LYS A 146 5.42 18.40 -13.29
N LEU A 147 4.15 18.58 -13.62
CA LEU A 147 3.75 18.85 -14.99
C LEU A 147 4.41 20.13 -15.47
N ARG A 148 5.07 20.07 -16.63
CA ARG A 148 5.61 21.24 -17.29
C ARG A 148 4.48 22.08 -17.87
N ASP A 149 4.67 23.40 -17.93
CA ASP A 149 3.75 24.35 -18.56
C ASP A 149 2.30 24.22 -18.05
N ALA A 150 2.13 23.93 -16.75
CA ALA A 150 0.84 23.76 -16.09
C ALA A 150 -0.13 22.84 -16.87
N GLY A 151 0.35 21.69 -17.37
CA GLY A 151 -0.49 20.69 -18.01
C GLY A 151 -0.85 20.96 -19.48
N ALA A 152 -0.23 21.95 -20.12
CA ALA A 152 -0.34 22.14 -21.57
C ALA A 152 0.52 21.15 -22.39
N SER A 153 1.40 20.39 -21.73
CA SER A 153 2.32 19.43 -22.37
C SER A 153 2.43 18.13 -21.57
N ASN A 154 2.58 17.00 -22.28
CA ASN A 154 2.90 15.66 -21.73
C ASN A 154 4.32 15.58 -21.12
N ARG A 155 4.99 16.71 -20.90
CA ARG A 155 6.36 16.75 -20.38
C ARG A 155 6.33 16.92 -18.86
N ILE A 156 7.15 16.14 -18.18
CA ILE A 156 7.31 16.20 -16.72
C ILE A 156 8.70 16.74 -16.42
N ASN A 157 8.75 17.69 -15.50
CA ASN A 157 9.98 18.09 -14.83
C ASN A 157 10.16 17.19 -13.60
N GLU A 158 11.27 16.45 -13.58
CA GLU A 158 11.67 15.63 -12.43
C GLU A 158 12.57 16.47 -11.52
N MET A 159 12.20 16.57 -10.25
CA MET A 159 13.01 17.22 -9.22
C MET A 159 13.43 16.18 -8.17
N PRO A 160 14.60 16.36 -7.52
CA PRO A 160 14.93 15.60 -6.33
C PRO A 160 13.83 15.69 -5.28
N ILE A 161 13.68 14.64 -4.50
CA ILE A 161 12.74 14.63 -3.38
C ILE A 161 13.36 15.44 -2.24
N GLU A 162 12.58 16.35 -1.68
CA GLU A 162 12.98 17.14 -0.51
C GLU A 162 13.18 16.21 0.70
N GLN A 163 14.11 16.54 1.59
CA GLN A 163 14.50 15.65 2.69
C GLN A 163 13.35 15.31 3.66
N ASP A 164 12.36 16.21 3.77
CA ASP A 164 11.16 16.04 4.61
C ASP A 164 9.93 15.55 3.83
N ALA A 165 10.08 15.27 2.53
CA ALA A 165 8.95 14.80 1.73
C ALA A 165 8.59 13.35 2.09
N LYS A 166 7.33 13.14 2.41
CA LYS A 166 6.80 11.80 2.68
C LYS A 166 6.77 10.99 1.39
N VAL A 167 7.58 9.95 1.34
CA VAL A 167 7.65 8.98 0.25
C VAL A 167 7.04 7.65 0.65
N PRO A 168 6.55 6.85 -0.30
CA PRO A 168 6.11 5.49 -0.01
C PRO A 168 7.26 4.66 0.55
N MET A 169 7.20 4.37 1.85
CA MET A 169 8.17 3.54 2.55
C MET A 169 7.55 2.18 2.87
N PRO A 170 8.34 1.09 2.87
CA PRO A 170 7.83 -0.22 3.26
C PRO A 170 7.35 -0.22 4.71
N LEU A 171 6.29 -0.98 5.00
CA LEU A 171 5.71 -1.09 6.35
C LEU A 171 6.76 -1.53 7.41
N ARG A 172 7.72 -2.38 7.04
CA ARG A 172 8.83 -2.84 7.90
C ARG A 172 10.15 -2.07 7.75
N GLY A 173 10.17 -0.97 7.00
CA GLY A 173 11.36 -0.54 6.26
C GLY A 173 12.16 0.67 6.75
N ARG A 174 12.10 1.14 8.01
CA ARG A 174 13.06 2.18 8.46
C ARG A 174 14.53 1.70 8.37
N GLY A 175 14.79 0.39 8.30
CA GLY A 175 16.14 -0.18 8.24
C GLY A 175 16.58 -0.76 6.87
N GLN A 176 15.67 -1.05 5.94
CA GLN A 176 15.99 -1.60 4.61
C GLN A 176 15.99 -0.55 3.50
N ALA A 177 15.50 0.66 3.77
CA ALA A 177 15.92 1.79 2.97
C ALA A 177 17.42 1.95 3.21
N HIS A 178 18.24 1.57 2.23
CA HIS A 178 19.59 2.10 2.16
C HIS A 178 19.40 3.61 1.96
N LEU A 179 19.32 4.33 3.09
CA LEU A 179 19.64 5.74 3.17
C LEU A 179 21.03 5.83 2.58
N GLY A 180 21.06 6.24 1.32
CA GLY A 180 22.25 6.23 0.51
C GLY A 180 23.41 6.83 1.27
N GLY A 181 24.60 6.24 1.12
CA GLY A 181 25.82 6.94 1.50
C GLY A 181 25.83 8.31 0.84
N ILE A 182 26.50 9.28 1.48
CA ILE A 182 26.60 10.67 1.01
C ILE A 182 26.74 10.73 -0.52
N GLY A 183 25.65 11.07 -1.22
CA GLY A 183 25.60 11.19 -2.69
C GLY A 183 24.78 10.16 -3.47
N SER A 184 24.23 9.08 -2.88
CA SER A 184 23.38 8.13 -3.62
C SER A 184 21.88 8.30 -3.33
N GLU A 185 21.04 8.28 -4.37
CA GLU A 185 19.57 8.33 -4.22
C GLU A 185 19.07 7.10 -3.44
N PRO A 186 18.13 7.26 -2.48
CA PRO A 186 17.60 6.13 -1.73
C PRO A 186 16.85 5.18 -2.67
N THR A 187 17.16 3.89 -2.59
CA THR A 187 16.50 2.84 -3.36
C THR A 187 15.64 1.97 -2.46
N ILE A 188 14.53 1.47 -3.00
CA ILE A 188 13.60 0.56 -2.33
C ILE A 188 13.30 -0.63 -3.24
N SER A 189 13.36 -1.83 -2.71
CA SER A 189 12.93 -3.05 -3.41
C SER A 189 11.78 -3.69 -2.65
N GLY A 190 10.77 -4.19 -3.36
CA GLY A 190 9.61 -4.81 -2.73
C GLY A 190 8.44 -5.04 -3.69
N VAL A 191 7.33 -5.52 -3.14
CA VAL A 191 6.04 -5.69 -3.81
C VAL A 191 5.29 -4.36 -3.79
N PHE A 192 4.99 -3.82 -4.97
CA PHE A 192 4.23 -2.57 -5.15
C PHE A 192 2.78 -2.83 -5.58
N GLY A 193 2.48 -4.02 -6.10
CA GLY A 193 1.12 -4.39 -6.46
C GLY A 193 0.83 -5.85 -6.23
N MET A 194 -0.43 -6.19 -5.99
CA MET A 194 -0.87 -7.55 -5.70
C MET A 194 -2.23 -7.84 -6.35
N ASP A 195 -2.42 -9.03 -6.89
CA ASP A 195 -3.74 -9.59 -7.23
C ASP A 195 -4.20 -10.43 -6.04
N VAL A 196 -5.07 -9.84 -5.22
CA VAL A 196 -5.69 -10.53 -4.09
C VAL A 196 -7.15 -10.76 -4.40
N ARG A 197 -7.66 -11.94 -4.06
CA ARG A 197 -9.08 -12.24 -4.18
C ARG A 197 -9.66 -12.63 -2.84
N ARG A 198 -10.93 -12.25 -2.64
CA ARG A 198 -11.69 -12.67 -1.46
C ARG A 198 -11.95 -14.17 -1.53
N VAL A 199 -11.81 -14.84 -0.39
CA VAL A 199 -12.19 -16.23 -0.22
C VAL A 199 -13.31 -16.26 0.80
N ALA A 200 -14.40 -16.93 0.44
CA ALA A 200 -15.46 -17.27 1.38
C ALA A 200 -15.36 -18.76 1.67
N ALA A 201 -15.49 -19.18 2.92
CA ALA A 201 -15.70 -20.59 3.18
C ALA A 201 -16.61 -20.80 4.39
N ARG A 202 -17.24 -21.98 4.43
CA ARG A 202 -18.10 -22.41 5.50
C ARG A 202 -18.10 -23.93 5.62
N ILE A 203 -18.32 -24.41 6.83
CA ILE A 203 -18.69 -25.81 7.07
C ILE A 203 -20.21 -25.90 6.84
N THR A 204 -20.62 -26.80 5.96
CA THR A 204 -22.02 -26.96 5.52
C THR A 204 -22.33 -28.43 5.32
N VAL A 205 -23.60 -28.77 5.14
CA VAL A 205 -24.02 -30.09 4.62
C VAL A 205 -24.36 -29.99 3.12
N PRO A 206 -24.28 -31.08 2.36
CA PRO A 206 -24.65 -31.09 0.93
C PRO A 206 -26.07 -30.64 0.62
N GLU A 207 -26.99 -30.78 1.57
CA GLU A 207 -28.40 -30.44 1.42
C GLU A 207 -28.70 -28.97 1.69
N GLU A 208 -27.76 -28.21 2.30
CA GLU A 208 -27.98 -26.80 2.64
C GLU A 208 -27.90 -25.93 1.37
N PRO A 209 -28.93 -25.12 1.08
CA PRO A 209 -28.95 -24.29 -0.11
C PRO A 209 -27.98 -23.11 -0.01
N HIS A 210 -27.60 -22.57 -1.17
CA HIS A 210 -26.84 -21.33 -1.25
C HIS A 210 -27.61 -20.14 -0.66
N ARG A 211 -26.87 -19.22 -0.03
CA ARG A 211 -27.35 -17.94 0.49
C ARG A 211 -27.16 -16.86 -0.57
N LEU A 212 -27.85 -15.72 -0.42
CA LEU A 212 -27.67 -14.58 -1.34
C LEU A 212 -26.23 -14.05 -1.36
N GLU A 213 -25.53 -14.16 -0.23
CA GLU A 213 -24.12 -13.80 -0.10
C GLU A 213 -23.18 -14.72 -0.90
N ASP A 214 -23.65 -15.90 -1.31
CA ASP A 214 -22.85 -16.85 -2.07
C ASP A 214 -22.70 -16.47 -3.56
N ILE A 215 -23.47 -15.48 -4.00
CA ILE A 215 -23.44 -14.98 -5.38
C ILE A 215 -22.11 -14.27 -5.63
N GLY A 216 -21.54 -14.46 -6.82
CA GLY A 216 -20.27 -13.84 -7.22
C GLY A 216 -19.03 -14.67 -6.84
N TYR A 217 -19.23 -15.83 -6.21
CA TYR A 217 -18.17 -16.76 -5.86
C TYR A 217 -18.20 -18.01 -6.75
N ARG A 218 -17.01 -18.54 -7.05
CA ARG A 218 -16.85 -19.87 -7.65
C ARG A 218 -16.57 -20.89 -6.56
N TRP A 219 -17.54 -21.76 -6.33
CA TRP A 219 -17.56 -22.71 -5.20
C TRP A 219 -16.90 -24.05 -5.52
N TYR A 220 -16.23 -24.59 -4.51
CA TYR A 220 -15.59 -25.90 -4.46
C TYR A 220 -15.99 -26.57 -3.14
N TYR A 221 -16.13 -27.89 -3.17
CA TYR A 221 -16.65 -28.67 -2.05
C TYR A 221 -15.68 -29.79 -1.71
N TYR A 222 -15.41 -29.95 -0.42
CA TYR A 222 -14.47 -30.95 0.08
C TYR A 222 -15.04 -31.60 1.33
N ASP A 223 -15.03 -32.93 1.38
CA ASP A 223 -15.46 -33.65 2.58
C ASP A 223 -14.52 -33.36 3.75
N VAL A 224 -15.08 -33.14 4.94
CA VAL A 224 -14.29 -32.98 6.17
C VAL A 224 -13.99 -34.37 6.75
N PRO A 225 -12.70 -34.77 6.85
CA PRO A 225 -12.35 -36.08 7.38
C PRO A 225 -12.83 -36.24 8.83
N GLY A 226 -13.51 -37.36 9.13
CA GLY A 226 -13.96 -37.68 10.48
C GLY A 226 -15.30 -37.07 10.90
N SER A 227 -16.03 -36.40 10.00
CA SER A 227 -17.37 -35.92 10.31
C SER A 227 -18.41 -37.04 10.33
N ASN A 228 -19.13 -37.18 11.44
CA ASN A 228 -20.24 -38.14 11.57
C ASN A 228 -21.49 -37.71 10.79
N ASN A 229 -21.59 -36.43 10.41
CA ASN A 229 -22.78 -35.82 9.83
C ASN A 229 -22.62 -35.48 8.33
N LYS A 230 -21.63 -36.07 7.64
CA LYS A 230 -21.30 -35.76 6.24
C LYS A 230 -21.06 -34.25 6.02
N GLU A 231 -20.37 -33.60 6.95
CA GLU A 231 -20.00 -32.20 6.80
C GLU A 231 -19.01 -32.04 5.65
N GLN A 232 -19.18 -30.96 4.90
CA GLN A 232 -18.30 -30.55 3.82
C GLN A 232 -17.81 -29.12 4.07
N LEU A 233 -16.53 -28.90 3.77
CA LEU A 233 -15.96 -27.58 3.63
C LEU A 233 -16.32 -27.05 2.25
N MET A 234 -17.15 -26.01 2.22
CA MET A 234 -17.51 -25.28 1.03
C MET A 234 -16.64 -24.04 0.94
N VAL A 235 -15.85 -23.90 -0.13
CA VAL A 235 -14.90 -22.81 -0.34
C VAL A 235 -15.15 -22.11 -1.67
N GLY A 236 -15.24 -20.80 -1.66
CA GLY A 236 -15.59 -19.94 -2.77
C GLY A 236 -14.49 -18.95 -3.10
N LEU A 237 -14.07 -18.90 -4.37
CA LEU A 237 -13.20 -17.85 -4.88
C LEU A 237 -14.05 -16.68 -5.39
N GLY A 238 -13.87 -15.50 -4.79
CA GLY A 238 -14.60 -14.30 -5.13
C GLY A 238 -13.87 -13.38 -6.11
N GLU A 239 -14.31 -12.13 -6.15
CA GLU A 239 -13.75 -11.08 -6.98
C GLU A 239 -12.37 -10.60 -6.49
N LYS A 240 -11.64 -9.97 -7.41
CA LYS A 240 -10.37 -9.31 -7.15
C LYS A 240 -10.57 -8.02 -6.36
N LEU A 241 -9.78 -7.84 -5.30
CA LEU A 241 -9.70 -6.60 -4.56
C LEU A 241 -9.11 -5.49 -5.44
N LYS A 242 -9.77 -4.32 -5.44
CA LYS A 242 -9.28 -3.12 -6.12
C LYS A 242 -8.30 -2.38 -5.21
N ALA A 243 -7.49 -1.50 -5.80
CA ALA A 243 -6.56 -0.66 -5.03
C ALA A 243 -7.28 0.18 -3.96
N ASN A 244 -8.50 0.63 -4.22
CA ASN A 244 -9.31 1.35 -3.24
C ASN A 244 -9.75 0.45 -2.07
N ASP A 245 -10.03 -0.83 -2.30
CA ASP A 245 -10.41 -1.75 -1.22
C ASP A 245 -9.21 -1.97 -0.29
N LEU A 246 -8.02 -2.19 -0.86
CA LEU A 246 -6.77 -2.33 -0.10
C LEU A 246 -6.44 -1.06 0.71
N ARG A 247 -6.77 0.13 0.21
CA ARG A 247 -6.64 1.37 0.99
C ARG A 247 -7.55 1.42 2.18
N LEU A 248 -8.83 1.11 1.97
CA LEU A 248 -9.82 1.13 3.05
C LEU A 248 -9.44 0.13 4.15
N MET A 249 -8.81 -0.99 3.79
CA MET A 249 -8.27 -1.93 4.77
C MET A 249 -7.15 -1.32 5.61
N LEU A 250 -6.26 -0.50 5.02
CA LEU A 250 -5.20 0.18 5.75
C LEU A 250 -5.75 1.18 6.77
N ASP A 251 -6.77 1.95 6.40
CA ASP A 251 -7.37 2.95 7.30
C ASP A 251 -8.15 2.31 8.48
N LEU A 252 -8.48 1.03 8.37
CA LEU A 252 -9.15 0.24 9.41
C LEU A 252 -8.17 -0.47 10.35
N THR A 253 -6.87 -0.50 10.06
CA THR A 253 -5.91 -1.20 10.94
C THR A 253 -5.55 -0.33 12.15
N GLU A 254 -5.51 -0.97 13.33
CA GLU A 254 -5.31 -0.32 14.63
C GLU A 254 -3.95 0.41 14.76
N GLU A 255 -2.97 0.08 13.92
CA GLU A 255 -1.63 0.70 13.94
C GLU A 255 -1.66 2.20 13.57
N ASP A 256 -2.52 2.60 12.64
CA ASP A 256 -2.70 4.01 12.28
C ASP A 256 -3.54 4.76 13.34
N VAL A 257 -4.48 4.07 14.00
CA VAL A 257 -5.23 4.63 15.15
C VAL A 257 -4.28 4.91 16.30
N GLN A 258 -3.39 3.97 16.62
CA GLN A 258 -2.41 4.12 17.69
C GLN A 258 -1.35 5.19 17.37
N GLY A 259 -0.85 5.23 16.13
CA GLY A 259 0.08 6.26 15.68
C GLY A 259 -0.53 7.68 15.70
N ASN A 260 -1.82 7.80 15.34
CA ASN A 260 -2.55 9.06 15.43
C ASN A 260 -2.84 9.46 16.88
N LEU A 261 -3.17 8.51 17.76
CA LEU A 261 -3.35 8.76 19.20
C LEU A 261 -2.04 9.22 19.86
N ASP A 262 -0.91 8.63 19.49
CA ASP A 262 0.41 9.03 19.98
C ASP A 262 0.83 10.42 19.46
N ALA A 263 0.50 10.74 18.21
CA ALA A 263 0.74 12.07 17.63
C ALA A 263 -0.12 13.15 18.30
N ILE A 264 -1.40 12.86 18.54
CA ILE A 264 -2.31 13.74 19.30
C ILE A 264 -1.80 13.93 20.73
N SER A 265 -1.36 12.85 21.38
CA SER A 265 -0.80 12.89 22.73
C SER A 265 0.45 13.78 22.79
N LYS A 266 1.37 13.65 21.82
CA LYS A 266 2.56 14.52 21.73
C LYS A 266 2.22 15.99 21.47
N LEU A 267 1.30 16.27 20.54
CA LEU A 267 0.82 17.64 20.29
C LEU A 267 0.16 18.25 21.52
N SER A 268 -0.58 17.46 22.29
CA SER A 268 -1.20 17.92 23.55
C SER A 268 -0.15 18.22 24.63
N LEU A 269 0.93 17.42 24.69
CA LEU A 269 2.01 17.58 25.65
C LEU A 269 2.86 18.82 25.32
N ASP A 270 3.11 19.07 24.04
CA ASP A 270 3.80 20.27 23.55
C ASP A 270 2.95 21.55 23.74
N ALA A 271 1.62 21.46 23.58
CA ALA A 271 0.72 22.58 23.88
C ALA A 271 0.69 22.93 25.38
N MET A 272 0.78 21.93 26.28
CA MET A 272 0.89 22.15 27.72
C MET A 272 2.28 22.66 28.15
N SER A 273 3.33 22.27 27.43
CA SER A 273 4.69 22.82 27.59
C SER A 273 4.78 24.29 27.14
N ALA A 274 4.13 24.63 26.01
CA ALA A 274 4.11 26.01 25.49
C ALA A 274 3.30 26.98 26.37
N THR A 275 2.26 26.49 27.07
CA THR A 275 1.47 27.28 28.02
C THR A 275 2.10 27.43 29.40
N SER A 276 3.19 26.71 29.69
CA SER A 276 3.95 26.81 30.96
C SER A 276 5.24 27.63 30.86
N SER A 277 5.48 28.31 29.72
CA SER A 277 6.55 29.32 29.62
C SER A 277 6.21 30.57 30.45
N PRO A 278 7.07 31.00 31.40
CA PRO A 278 6.80 32.19 32.19
C PRO A 278 6.90 33.44 31.32
N MET A 279 5.87 34.28 31.37
CA MET A 279 5.79 35.59 30.71
C MET A 279 7.07 36.41 30.92
N LEU A 280 7.87 36.56 29.86
CA LEU A 280 8.92 37.56 29.80
C LEU A 280 8.27 38.95 29.69
N LYS A 281 8.50 39.75 30.73
CA LYS A 281 8.02 41.13 30.88
C LYS A 281 8.43 42.01 29.69
N PRO A 282 7.60 42.98 29.27
CA PRO A 282 8.01 43.96 28.27
C PRO A 282 8.96 44.98 28.91
N SER A 283 10.22 45.01 28.47
CA SER A 283 11.20 46.03 28.84
C SER A 283 11.47 46.98 27.67
N THR A 284 10.86 48.15 27.72
CA THR A 284 11.44 49.42 27.22
C THR A 284 11.08 50.50 28.25
N PRO A 285 11.82 51.62 28.44
CA PRO A 285 12.69 52.28 27.46
C PRO A 285 14.03 52.83 28.03
N MET A 286 14.99 53.18 27.16
CA MET A 286 15.94 54.27 27.45
C MET A 286 16.22 55.09 26.19
N LEU A 287 15.62 56.28 26.16
CA LEU A 287 16.02 57.41 25.32
C LEU A 287 17.32 58.04 25.86
N ARG A 288 18.34 58.09 25.00
CA ARG A 288 19.43 59.10 24.98
C ARG A 288 19.86 59.14 23.52
N GLY A 289 19.46 60.11 22.71
CA GLY A 289 19.71 61.53 22.91
C GLY A 289 20.81 61.93 21.95
N ARG A 290 20.43 62.44 20.77
CA ARG A 290 21.19 63.40 19.95
C ARG A 290 20.32 63.85 18.78
N SER A 291 19.74 65.02 18.96
CA SER A 291 19.27 65.96 17.93
C SER A 291 20.36 66.26 16.89
N PRO A 292 19.95 66.63 15.67
CA PRO A 292 20.03 68.04 15.31
C PRO A 292 18.71 68.60 14.78
N SER A 293 18.45 69.83 15.18
CA SER A 293 17.34 70.71 14.83
C SER A 293 17.58 71.41 13.46
N PRO A 294 16.60 72.17 12.95
CA PRO A 294 16.22 72.16 11.52
C PRO A 294 16.70 73.39 10.74
N HIS A 295 16.67 73.32 9.42
CA HIS A 295 16.35 74.50 8.61
C HIS A 295 15.38 74.18 7.46
N PRO A 296 14.32 75.01 7.26
CA PRO A 296 13.30 74.84 6.23
C PRO A 296 13.50 75.81 5.06
N ALA A 297 13.03 75.41 3.87
CA ALA A 297 12.54 76.24 2.74
C ALA A 297 12.76 75.44 1.44
N MET A 298 11.93 75.45 0.40
CA MET A 298 10.54 75.82 0.18
C MET A 298 10.12 75.07 -1.11
N LEU A 299 8.84 74.75 -1.21
CA LEU A 299 8.13 74.35 -2.43
C LEU A 299 7.88 75.58 -3.33
N ARG A 300 7.91 75.35 -4.66
CA ARG A 300 7.45 76.20 -5.80
C ARG A 300 8.42 77.32 -6.20
N ALA A 301 8.71 77.57 -7.49
CA ALA A 301 8.02 77.27 -8.75
C ALA A 301 8.96 76.73 -9.83
#